data_AF-A0A258CR90-F1
#
_entry.id   AF-A0A258CR90-F1
#
_cell.length_a   1.000
_cell.length_b   1.000
_cell.length_c   1.000
_cell.angle_alpha   90.00
_cell.angle_beta   90.00
_cell.angle_gamma   90.00
#
_symmetry.space_group_name_H-M   'P 1'
#
loop_
_entity.id
_entity.type
_entity.pdbx_description
1 polymer ?
#
loop_
_entity_poly.entity_id
_entity_poly.type
_entity_poly.pdbx_seq_one_letter_code
_entity_poly.pdbx_strand_id
1 'polypeptide(L)'
;MALTWGDDYPIHQTPEPVAYAGTDRNFYDRYFFNGYAPEGDGDDLFFAAAFGVYPHLNIADASFCVMKGGKQVNLHASRWLGMERMDLRVGPIAIEVLQPLQRLKLVVQAPEQGVAAEIVFEGRAFPIEEPRFTWRVKSFMHLELEL
;
A
#
# COMPACT_ATOMS: atom_id res chain seq x y z
N MET A 1 -17.73 -9.78 -12.75
CA MET A 1 -17.34 -9.92 -11.33
C MET A 1 -17.67 -8.61 -10.64
N ALA A 2 -17.90 -8.60 -9.32
CA ALA A 2 -18.40 -7.43 -8.61
C ALA A 2 -17.52 -7.15 -7.39
N LEU A 3 -17.06 -5.91 -7.27
CA LEU A 3 -16.38 -5.41 -6.08
C LEU A 3 -17.39 -5.16 -4.96
N THR A 4 -16.96 -5.43 -3.74
CA THR A 4 -17.70 -5.24 -2.50
C THR A 4 -16.93 -4.27 -1.61
N TRP A 5 -17.59 -3.70 -0.60
CA TRP A 5 -16.90 -2.83 0.36
C TRP A 5 -15.78 -3.52 1.12
N GLY A 6 -15.84 -4.85 1.26
CA GLY A 6 -14.79 -5.63 1.89
C GLY A 6 -13.47 -5.63 1.11
N ASP A 7 -13.51 -5.34 -0.20
CA ASP A 7 -12.32 -5.36 -1.06
C ASP A 7 -11.34 -4.20 -0.80
N ASP A 8 -11.77 -3.21 -0.02
CA ASP A 8 -10.92 -2.12 0.45
C ASP A 8 -10.18 -2.43 1.76
N TYR A 9 -10.43 -3.59 2.37
CA TYR A 9 -9.79 -4.06 3.60
C TYR A 9 -8.92 -5.28 3.28
N PRO A 10 -7.83 -5.50 4.04
CA PRO A 10 -6.92 -6.61 3.79
C PRO A 10 -7.50 -7.87 4.42
N ILE A 11 -8.68 -8.31 3.96
CA ILE A 11 -9.43 -9.45 4.49
C ILE A 11 -9.68 -10.53 3.44
N HIS A 12 -9.04 -10.43 2.27
CA HIS A 12 -9.16 -11.42 1.22
C HIS A 12 -8.64 -12.78 1.73
N GLN A 13 -9.24 -13.87 1.25
CA GLN A 13 -8.82 -15.23 1.59
C GLN A 13 -7.90 -15.83 0.51
N THR A 14 -7.90 -15.20 -0.65
CA THR A 14 -7.12 -15.53 -1.84
C THR A 14 -6.76 -14.21 -2.52
N PRO A 15 -5.91 -14.22 -3.57
CA PRO A 15 -5.73 -13.04 -4.42
C PRO A 15 -7.00 -12.53 -5.12
N GLU A 16 -8.14 -13.23 -4.98
CA GLU A 16 -9.44 -12.81 -5.51
C GLU A 16 -10.16 -11.84 -4.58
N PRO A 17 -11.12 -11.06 -5.10
CA PRO A 17 -12.08 -10.32 -4.28
C PRO A 17 -12.70 -11.17 -3.16
N VAL A 18 -13.13 -10.53 -2.08
CA VAL A 18 -13.71 -11.16 -0.87
C VAL A 18 -14.87 -12.11 -1.19
N ALA A 19 -15.49 -11.99 -2.37
CA ALA A 19 -16.50 -12.90 -2.89
C ALA A 19 -16.05 -14.37 -3.09
N TYR A 20 -14.75 -14.71 -3.00
CA TYR A 20 -14.21 -16.05 -3.30
C TYR A 20 -13.27 -16.60 -2.18
N ALA A 21 -13.15 -17.93 -2.03
CA ALA A 21 -12.38 -18.61 -0.95
C ALA A 21 -11.21 -19.48 -1.46
N GLY A 22 -10.13 -19.66 -0.68
CA GLY A 22 -8.95 -20.49 -1.05
C GLY A 22 -7.82 -20.54 0.01
N THR A 23 -6.60 -21.00 -0.37
CA THR A 23 -5.62 -21.61 0.57
C THR A 23 -4.11 -21.35 0.32
N ASP A 24 -3.69 -20.24 -0.30
CA ASP A 24 -2.26 -20.01 -0.66
C ASP A 24 -1.41 -19.49 0.51
N ARG A 25 -0.26 -20.11 0.80
CA ARG A 25 0.69 -19.69 1.85
C ARG A 25 1.33 -18.32 1.60
N ASN A 26 1.63 -17.97 0.34
CA ASN A 26 2.28 -16.70 -0.02
C ASN A 26 1.27 -15.55 -0.16
N PHE A 27 0.04 -15.76 0.29
CA PHE A 27 -1.02 -14.76 0.26
C PHE A 27 -0.67 -13.52 1.09
N TYR A 28 -0.91 -12.36 0.50
CA TYR A 28 -0.82 -11.07 1.15
C TYR A 28 -1.80 -10.10 0.50
N ASP A 29 -2.29 -9.17 1.30
CA ASP A 29 -3.01 -7.98 0.83
C ASP A 29 -2.07 -6.80 0.83
N ARG A 30 -2.31 -5.84 -0.06
CA ARG A 30 -1.50 -4.63 -0.12
C ARG A 30 -2.28 -3.37 -0.45
N TYR A 31 -1.78 -2.27 0.05
CA TYR A 31 -2.07 -0.93 -0.45
C TYR A 31 -0.82 -0.36 -1.10
N PHE A 32 -1.02 0.40 -2.18
CA PHE A 32 0.04 1.12 -2.86
C PHE A 32 -0.48 2.48 -3.30
N PHE A 33 0.20 3.54 -2.86
CA PHE A 33 -0.14 4.93 -3.17
C PHE A 33 1.09 5.64 -3.71
N ASN A 34 0.86 6.55 -4.66
CA ASN A 34 1.86 7.53 -5.08
C ASN A 34 1.19 8.87 -5.28
N GLY A 35 1.97 9.94 -5.15
CA GLY A 35 1.52 11.26 -5.51
C GLY A 35 2.68 12.19 -5.84
N TYR A 36 2.35 13.19 -6.63
CA TYR A 36 3.23 14.26 -7.07
C TYR A 36 2.53 15.58 -6.76
N ALA A 37 3.30 16.63 -6.50
CA ALA A 37 2.71 17.96 -6.45
C ALA A 37 2.18 18.38 -7.83
N PRO A 38 1.12 19.19 -7.89
CA PRO A 38 0.77 19.91 -9.11
C PRO A 38 1.92 20.87 -9.49
N GLU A 39 1.99 21.25 -10.77
CA GLU A 39 2.95 22.26 -11.23
C GLU A 39 2.84 23.55 -10.40
N GLY A 40 3.98 24.07 -9.95
CA GLY A 40 4.05 25.25 -9.09
C GLY A 40 5.01 25.05 -7.91
N ASP A 41 4.65 25.57 -6.74
CA ASP A 41 5.50 25.44 -5.55
C ASP A 41 5.58 23.98 -5.07
N GLY A 42 6.80 23.45 -5.04
CA GLY A 42 7.09 22.07 -4.66
C GLY A 42 6.83 21.05 -5.76
N ASP A 43 6.95 21.44 -7.04
CA ASP A 43 6.88 20.56 -8.22
C ASP A 43 7.83 19.35 -8.18
N ASP A 44 8.90 19.45 -7.40
CA ASP A 44 9.84 18.36 -7.11
C ASP A 44 9.38 17.41 -6.00
N LEU A 45 8.21 17.64 -5.40
CA LEU A 45 7.64 16.77 -4.38
C LEU A 45 7.06 15.50 -5.00
N PHE A 46 7.59 14.37 -4.54
CA PHE A 46 7.04 13.05 -4.78
C PHE A 46 6.86 12.31 -3.45
N PHE A 47 5.82 11.49 -3.35
CA PHE A 47 5.74 10.48 -2.30
C PHE A 47 5.23 9.15 -2.83
N ALA A 48 5.65 8.09 -2.15
CA ALA A 48 5.14 6.73 -2.32
C ALA A 48 4.83 6.13 -0.96
N ALA A 49 3.76 5.34 -0.88
CA ALA A 49 3.43 4.58 0.32
C ALA A 49 3.01 3.16 -0.06
N ALA A 50 3.45 2.20 0.76
CA ALA A 50 3.06 0.80 0.63
C ALA A 50 2.69 0.25 2.00
N PHE A 51 1.71 -0.64 2.03
CA PHE A 51 1.29 -1.35 3.23
C PHE A 51 1.01 -2.79 2.85
N GLY A 52 1.63 -3.75 3.54
CA GLY A 52 1.48 -5.18 3.29
C GLY A 52 0.95 -5.90 4.52
N VAL A 53 -0.04 -6.76 4.35
CA VAL A 53 -0.57 -7.63 5.40
C VAL A 53 -0.30 -9.08 5.02
N TYR A 54 0.41 -9.81 5.88
CA TYR A 54 0.86 -11.18 5.65
C TYR A 54 0.29 -12.10 6.73
N PRO A 55 -0.98 -12.56 6.62
CA PRO A 55 -1.64 -13.30 7.70
C PRO A 55 -0.93 -14.59 8.08
N HIS A 56 -0.39 -15.34 7.12
CA HIS A 56 0.33 -16.58 7.38
C HIS A 56 1.68 -16.38 8.07
N LEU A 57 2.27 -15.19 7.94
CA LEU A 57 3.49 -14.81 8.65
C LEU A 57 3.19 -14.09 9.97
N ASN A 58 1.91 -13.74 10.21
CA ASN A 58 1.46 -12.91 11.32
C ASN A 58 2.20 -11.57 11.40
N ILE A 59 2.49 -10.96 10.24
CA ILE A 59 3.23 -9.69 10.13
C ILE A 59 2.44 -8.68 9.27
N ALA A 60 2.59 -7.40 9.61
CA ALA A 60 2.24 -6.29 8.74
C ALA A 60 3.44 -5.35 8.60
N ASP A 61 3.66 -4.86 7.38
CA ASP A 61 4.72 -3.93 7.03
C ASP A 61 4.13 -2.66 6.43
N ALA A 62 4.76 -1.52 6.70
CA ALA A 62 4.44 -0.26 6.04
C ALA A 62 5.73 0.45 5.63
N SER A 63 5.65 1.15 4.51
CA SER A 63 6.73 1.99 4.00
C SER A 63 6.18 3.31 3.49
N PHE A 64 6.91 4.39 3.75
CA PHE A 64 6.60 5.72 3.23
C PHE A 64 7.89 6.37 2.75
N CYS A 65 7.90 6.82 1.50
CA CYS A 65 8.97 7.56 0.89
C CYS A 65 8.45 8.94 0.53
N VAL A 66 9.23 9.98 0.84
CA VAL A 66 8.98 11.33 0.34
C VAL A 66 10.28 11.93 -0.17
N MET A 67 10.21 12.57 -1.33
CA MET A 67 11.30 13.31 -1.95
C MET A 67 10.88 14.76 -2.13
N LYS A 68 11.72 15.70 -1.71
CA LYS A 68 11.58 17.15 -1.94
C LYS A 68 12.93 17.83 -1.75
N GLY A 69 13.24 18.85 -2.55
CA GLY A 69 14.49 19.61 -2.49
C GLY A 69 15.73 18.74 -2.73
N GLY A 70 15.63 17.74 -3.60
CA GLY A 70 16.70 16.77 -3.85
C GLY A 70 17.03 15.83 -2.69
N LYS A 71 16.23 15.83 -1.61
CA LYS A 71 16.39 14.93 -0.46
C LYS A 71 15.23 13.93 -0.40
N GLN A 72 15.56 12.67 -0.19
CA GLN A 72 14.60 11.60 0.04
C GLN A 72 14.64 11.13 1.50
N VAL A 73 13.48 10.93 2.10
CA VAL A 73 13.30 10.30 3.41
C VAL A 73 12.50 9.03 3.22
N ASN A 74 13.04 7.91 3.70
CA ASN A 74 12.39 6.61 3.66
C ASN A 74 12.10 6.14 5.08
N LEU A 75 10.83 5.81 5.33
CA LEU A 75 10.36 5.20 6.55
C LEU A 75 9.97 3.76 6.23
N HIS A 76 10.43 2.84 7.06
CA HIS A 76 10.04 1.43 7.02
C HIS A 76 9.67 1.02 8.42
N ALA A 77 8.54 0.35 8.57
CA ALA A 77 8.07 -0.16 9.84
C ALA A 77 7.45 -1.53 9.65
N SER A 78 7.61 -2.37 10.66
CA SER A 78 7.05 -3.71 10.72
C SER A 78 6.44 -3.94 12.10
N ARG A 79 5.38 -4.73 12.17
CA ARG A 79 4.82 -5.20 13.45
C ARG A 79 4.30 -6.62 13.34
N TRP A 80 4.19 -7.27 14.49
CA TRP A 80 3.33 -8.45 14.62
C TRP A 80 1.89 -8.04 14.35
N LEU A 81 1.23 -8.80 13.48
CA LEU A 81 -0.16 -8.57 13.09
C LEU A 81 -1.11 -8.82 14.26
N GLY A 82 -0.81 -9.83 15.10
CA GLY A 82 -1.70 -10.27 16.16
C GLY A 82 -2.99 -10.89 15.62
N MET A 83 -2.95 -11.34 14.37
CA MET A 83 -4.09 -11.79 13.55
C MET A 83 -5.21 -10.76 13.32
N GLU A 84 -5.12 -9.54 13.88
CA GLU A 84 -6.05 -8.45 13.59
C GLU A 84 -5.62 -7.74 12.29
N ARG A 85 -6.35 -8.06 11.22
CA ARG A 85 -6.04 -7.60 9.85
C ARG A 85 -6.58 -6.20 9.56
N MET A 86 -7.65 -5.77 10.22
CA MET A 86 -8.26 -4.46 9.96
C MET A 86 -7.55 -3.31 10.66
N ASP A 87 -6.60 -3.60 11.58
CA ASP A 87 -5.75 -2.57 12.16
C ASP A 87 -4.65 -2.14 11.19
N LEU A 88 -4.98 -1.17 10.35
CA LEU A 88 -4.10 -0.64 9.31
C LEU A 88 -3.07 0.38 9.83
N ARG A 89 -2.46 0.11 10.98
CA ARG A 89 -1.42 0.94 11.60
C ARG A 89 -0.14 0.14 11.75
N VAL A 90 0.99 0.66 11.27
CA VAL A 90 2.32 0.05 11.47
C VAL A 90 3.33 1.16 11.73
N GLY A 91 3.82 1.22 12.96
CA GLY A 91 4.71 2.30 13.41
C GLY A 91 4.08 3.68 13.14
N PRO A 92 4.77 4.59 12.45
CA PRO A 92 4.27 5.94 12.19
C PRO A 92 3.27 6.04 11.03
N ILE A 93 2.95 4.93 10.35
CA ILE A 93 2.14 4.94 9.11
C ILE A 93 0.78 4.28 9.39
N ALA A 94 -0.30 4.94 8.94
CA ALA A 94 -1.66 4.43 9.08
C ALA A 94 -2.51 4.68 7.82
N ILE A 95 -3.43 3.77 7.54
CA ILE A 95 -4.46 3.93 6.51
C ILE A 95 -5.84 3.90 7.18
N GLU A 96 -6.72 4.81 6.78
CA GLU A 96 -8.11 4.86 7.19
C GLU A 96 -9.01 4.76 5.95
N VAL A 97 -9.88 3.76 5.92
CA VAL A 97 -10.93 3.65 4.91
C VAL A 97 -12.09 4.55 5.35
N LEU A 98 -12.18 5.76 4.77
CA LEU A 98 -13.22 6.73 5.13
C LEU A 98 -14.56 6.39 4.46
N GLN A 99 -14.49 5.93 3.21
CA GLN A 99 -15.63 5.41 2.45
C GLN A 99 -15.11 4.30 1.53
N PRO A 100 -15.49 3.03 1.76
CA PRO A 100 -15.01 1.93 0.95
C PRO A 100 -15.27 2.16 -0.54
N LEU A 101 -14.27 1.82 -1.36
CA LEU A 101 -14.21 1.95 -2.81
C LEU A 101 -14.26 3.40 -3.33
N GLN A 102 -14.10 4.41 -2.45
CA GLN A 102 -14.25 5.82 -2.84
C GLN A 102 -13.27 6.77 -2.14
N ARG A 103 -13.01 6.62 -0.82
CA ARG A 103 -12.18 7.56 -0.04
C ARG A 103 -11.31 6.85 0.97
N LEU A 104 -10.01 7.05 0.86
CA LEU A 104 -9.01 6.54 1.81
C LEU A 104 -8.15 7.70 2.31
N LYS A 105 -7.65 7.58 3.54
CA LYS A 105 -6.75 8.55 4.15
C LYS A 105 -5.46 7.86 4.58
N LEU A 106 -4.33 8.39 4.14
CA LEU A 106 -3.00 8.00 4.57
C LEU A 106 -2.51 9.01 5.61
N VAL A 107 -2.05 8.52 6.76
CA VAL A 107 -1.47 9.31 7.83
C VAL A 107 -0.04 8.86 8.08
N VAL A 108 0.88 9.81 8.19
CA VAL A 108 2.28 9.56 8.57
C VAL A 108 2.66 10.51 9.70
N GLN A 109 3.16 9.99 10.80
CA GLN A 109 3.64 10.77 11.95
C GLN A 109 5.00 10.28 12.42
N ALA A 110 6.05 10.86 11.85
CA ALA A 110 7.45 10.54 12.08
C ALA A 110 8.25 11.83 12.39
N PRO A 111 7.97 12.51 13.53
CA PRO A 111 8.57 13.80 13.86
C PRO A 111 10.09 13.74 14.01
N GLU A 112 10.63 12.63 14.48
CA GLU A 112 12.09 12.42 14.60
C GLU A 112 12.79 12.44 13.23
N GLN A 113 12.08 12.06 12.16
CA GLN A 113 12.57 12.07 10.79
C GLN A 113 12.11 13.32 10.02
N GLY A 114 11.38 14.23 10.68
CA GLY A 114 10.86 15.47 10.10
C GLY A 114 9.72 15.25 9.11
N VAL A 115 8.97 14.15 9.22
CA VAL A 115 7.87 13.81 8.32
C VAL A 115 6.54 13.78 9.07
N ALA A 116 5.59 14.59 8.62
CA ALA A 116 4.20 14.54 9.01
C ALA A 116 3.33 14.73 7.75
N ALA A 117 2.39 13.83 7.52
CA ALA A 117 1.51 13.89 6.37
C ALA A 117 0.10 13.39 6.71
N GLU A 118 -0.88 14.06 6.12
CA GLU A 118 -2.27 13.62 6.07
C GLU A 118 -2.75 13.80 4.62
N ILE A 119 -3.05 12.69 3.95
CA ILE A 119 -3.36 12.69 2.51
C ILE A 119 -4.67 11.93 2.33
N VAL A 120 -5.67 12.59 1.76
CA VAL A 120 -6.95 11.96 1.41
C VAL A 120 -6.98 11.67 -0.09
N PHE A 121 -7.15 10.40 -0.43
CA PHE A 121 -7.37 9.92 -1.79
C PHE A 121 -8.87 9.84 -2.05
N GLU A 122 -9.33 10.49 -3.11
CA GLU A 122 -10.71 10.45 -3.57
C GLU A 122 -10.80 9.84 -4.97
N GLY A 123 -11.59 8.78 -5.09
CA GLY A 123 -11.82 8.07 -6.34
C GLY A 123 -12.50 8.96 -7.37
N ARG A 124 -11.87 9.16 -8.53
CA ARG A 124 -12.47 9.89 -9.66
C ARG A 124 -13.41 9.04 -10.50
N ALA A 125 -13.31 7.72 -10.36
CA ALA A 125 -14.13 6.73 -11.02
C ALA A 125 -14.27 5.51 -10.10
N PHE A 126 -15.23 4.64 -10.41
CA PHE A 126 -15.39 3.37 -9.69
C PHE A 126 -14.11 2.52 -9.82
N PRO A 127 -13.63 1.87 -8.74
CA PRO A 127 -12.44 1.03 -8.80
C PRO A 127 -12.57 -0.08 -9.85
N ILE A 128 -11.43 -0.42 -10.44
CA ILE A 128 -11.34 -1.46 -11.47
C ILE A 128 -10.69 -2.68 -10.83
N GLU A 129 -11.31 -3.85 -11.02
CA GLU A 129 -10.72 -5.14 -10.66
C GLU A 129 -9.53 -5.42 -11.60
N GLU A 130 -8.32 -5.52 -11.04
CA GLU A 130 -7.12 -5.78 -11.83
C GLU A 130 -7.19 -7.18 -12.47
N PRO A 131 -6.92 -7.33 -13.78
CA PRO A 131 -6.88 -8.65 -14.41
C PRO A 131 -5.84 -9.55 -13.75
N ARG A 132 -6.20 -10.83 -13.55
CA ARG A 132 -5.26 -11.84 -13.04
C ARG A 132 -4.02 -11.92 -13.91
N PHE A 133 -2.86 -11.58 -13.34
CA PHE A 133 -1.58 -11.81 -13.97
C PHE A 133 -1.00 -13.16 -13.53
N THR A 134 -1.31 -14.24 -14.26
CA THR A 134 -0.66 -15.54 -14.04
C THR A 134 0.67 -15.61 -14.79
N TRP A 135 1.78 -15.43 -14.08
CA TRP A 135 3.12 -15.68 -14.64
C TRP A 135 3.34 -17.19 -14.81
N ARG A 136 3.29 -17.70 -16.05
CA ARG A 136 3.58 -19.12 -16.36
C ARG A 136 5.05 -19.39 -16.72
N VAL A 137 5.89 -18.37 -16.86
CA VAL A 137 7.30 -18.53 -17.29
C VAL A 137 8.22 -17.70 -16.39
N LYS A 138 9.26 -18.35 -15.86
CA LYS A 138 10.33 -17.71 -15.08
C LYS A 138 11.14 -16.78 -15.98
N SER A 139 10.86 -15.48 -15.94
CA SER A 139 11.78 -14.48 -16.48
C SER A 139 12.92 -14.29 -15.48
N PHE A 140 14.16 -14.57 -15.91
CA PHE A 140 15.35 -14.17 -15.17
C PHE A 140 15.59 -12.68 -15.45
N MET A 141 15.73 -11.88 -14.40
CA MET A 141 16.23 -10.51 -14.53
C MET A 141 17.76 -10.59 -14.66
N HIS A 142 18.30 -10.19 -15.81
CA HIS A 142 19.73 -9.99 -16.00
C HIS A 142 20.04 -8.54 -15.63
N LEU A 143 20.83 -8.34 -14.56
CA LEU A 143 21.43 -7.05 -14.23
C LEU A 143 22.85 -7.08 -14.78
N GLU A 144 23.10 -6.37 -15.88
CA GLU A 144 24.46 -6.00 -16.25
C GLU A 144 24.82 -4.76 -15.43
N LEU A 145 25.73 -4.95 -14.47
CA LEU A 145 26.45 -3.85 -13.84
C LEU A 145 27.67 -3.57 -14.71
N GLU A 146 27.63 -2.50 -15.49
CA GLU A 146 28.86 -1.91 -16.02
C GLU A 146 29.60 -1.24 -14.85
N LEU A 147 30.80 -1.73 -14.55
CA LEU A 147 31.76 -1.13 -13.62
C LEU A 147 32.59 -0.06 -14.33
#